data_AF-A0A842MPN4-F1
#
_entry.id   AF-A0A842MPN4-F1
#
_cell.length_a   1.000
_cell.length_b   1.000
_cell.length_c   1.000
_cell.angle_alpha   90.00
_cell.angle_beta   90.00
_cell.angle_gamma   90.00
#
_symmetry.space_group_name_H-M   'P 1'
#
loop_
_entity.id
_entity.type
_entity.pdbx_description
1 polymer ?
#
loop_
_entity_poly.entity_id
_entity_poly.type
_entity_poly.pdbx_seq_one_letter_code
_entity_poly.pdbx_strand_id
1 'polypeptide(L)' 'SNPRYLMISLISFNIAFPIMIMTASLVAILTFKKGLDPDNFVIPLETALTDMILTTCIACLMTAY' A
#
# COMPACT_ATOMS: atom_id res chain seq x y z
N SER A 1 20.43 15.74 6.15
CA SER A 1 19.74 14.66 5.42
C SER A 1 19.67 15.04 3.95
N ASN A 2 20.06 14.19 3.01
CA ASN A 2 20.09 14.55 1.59
C ASN A 2 18.66 14.72 1.05
N PRO A 3 18.31 15.84 0.37
CA PRO A 3 16.94 16.13 -0.04
C PRO A 3 16.36 15.16 -1.08
N ARG A 4 17.22 14.44 -1.81
CA ARG A 4 16.83 13.42 -2.81
C ARG A 4 15.95 12.31 -2.24
N TYR A 5 16.20 11.86 -1.00
CA TYR A 5 15.41 10.78 -0.39
C TYR A 5 13.99 11.23 -0.04
N LEU A 6 13.82 12.50 0.35
CA LEU A 6 12.49 13.09 0.57
C LEU A 6 11.69 13.16 -0.73
N MET A 7 12.32 13.56 -1.83
CA MET A 7 11.65 13.62 -3.14
C MET A 7 11.20 12.23 -3.60
N ILE A 8 12.04 11.21 -3.41
CA ILE A 8 11.70 9.81 -3.75
C ILE A 8 10.51 9.33 -2.92
N SER A 9 10.51 9.54 -1.59
CA SER A 9 9.37 9.15 -0.75
C SER A 9 8.05 9.83 -1.14
N LEU A 10 8.09 11.12 -1.50
CA LEU A 10 6.88 11.86 -1.91
C LEU A 10 6.32 11.35 -3.25
N ILE A 11 7.19 11.01 -4.20
CA ILE A 11 6.78 10.45 -5.49
C ILE A 11 6.19 9.04 -5.30
N SER A 12 6.85 8.19 -4.51
CA SER A 12 6.35 6.86 -4.17
C SER A 12 4.94 6.92 -3.57
N PHE A 13 4.71 7.87 -2.66
CA PHE A 13 3.43 8.00 -1.97
C PHE A 13 2.30 8.38 -2.93
N ASN A 14 2.55 9.30 -3.87
CA ASN A 14 1.54 9.71 -4.85
C ASN A 14 1.15 8.57 -5.81
N ILE A 15 2.09 7.69 -6.15
CA ILE A 15 1.83 6.52 -7.01
C ILE A 15 1.13 5.41 -6.22
N ALA A 16 1.57 5.15 -4.98
CA ALA A 16 1.01 4.10 -4.14
C ALA A 16 -0.42 4.44 -3.68
N PHE A 17 -0.71 5.69 -3.35
CA PHE A 17 -2.00 6.12 -2.80
C PHE A 17 -3.25 5.65 -3.58
N PRO A 18 -3.37 5.87 -4.91
CA PRO A 18 -4.53 5.38 -5.66
C PRO A 18 -4.60 3.84 -5.68
N ILE A 19 -3.45 3.16 -5.74
CA ILE A 19 -3.38 1.69 -5.72
C ILE A 19 -3.89 1.18 -4.36
N MET A 20 -3.49 1.81 -3.25
CA MET A 20 -3.94 1.42 -1.92
C MET A 20 -5.45 1.58 -1.75
N ILE A 21 -6.04 2.68 -2.23
CA ILE A 21 -7.50 2.88 -2.19
C ILE A 21 -8.24 1.80 -2.98
N MET A 22 -7.74 1.46 -4.17
CA MET A 22 -8.32 0.39 -4.98
C MET A 22 -8.19 -0.97 -4.28
N THR A 23 -7.04 -1.30 -3.70
CA THR A 23 -6.86 -2.58 -2.99
C THR A 23 -7.67 -2.65 -1.70
N ALA A 24 -7.74 -1.57 -0.93
CA ALA A 24 -8.49 -1.52 0.32
C ALA A 24 -9.99 -1.70 0.07
N SER A 25 -10.54 -1.04 -0.95
CA SER A 25 -11.95 -1.22 -1.34
C SER A 25 -12.25 -2.64 -1.82
N LEU A 26 -11.33 -3.26 -2.58
CA LEU A 26 -11.47 -4.64 -3.05
C LEU A 26 -11.44 -5.64 -1.89
N VAL A 27 -10.51 -5.47 -0.95
CA VAL A 27 -10.41 -6.30 0.25
C VAL A 27 -11.64 -6.14 1.13
N ALA A 28 -12.14 -4.92 1.33
CA ALA A 28 -13.35 -4.66 2.10
C ALA A 28 -14.56 -5.40 1.49
N ILE A 29 -14.74 -5.33 0.17
CA ILE A 29 -15.82 -6.04 -0.54
C ILE A 29 -15.67 -7.56 -0.42
N LEU A 30 -14.45 -8.09 -0.58
CA LEU A 30 -14.18 -9.52 -0.47
C LEU A 30 -14.47 -10.06 0.93
N THR A 31 -14.11 -9.31 1.98
CA THR A 31 -14.34 -9.72 3.36
C THR A 31 -15.83 -9.62 3.72
N PHE A 32 -16.53 -8.57 3.25
CA PHE A 32 -17.97 -8.45 3.41
C PHE A 32 -18.73 -9.59 2.72
N LYS A 33 -18.29 -10.01 1.53
CA LYS A 33 -18.89 -11.16 0.82
C LYS A 33 -18.65 -12.51 1.49
N LYS A 34 -17.60 -12.66 2.31
CA LYS A 34 -17.27 -13.91 3.00
C LYS A 34 -17.91 -14.02 4.40
N GLY A 35 -18.57 -12.97 4.91
CA GLY A 35 -19.17 -12.96 6.25
C GLY A 35 -18.15 -13.11 7.38
N LEU A 36 -16.88 -12.79 7.10
CA LEU A 36 -15.77 -12.85 8.05
C LEU A 36 -15.69 -11.51 8.79
N ASP A 37 -15.35 -11.55 10.09
CA ASP A 37 -15.12 -10.33 10.86
C ASP A 37 -14.01 -9.50 10.20
N PRO A 38 -14.33 -8.28 9.71
CA PRO A 38 -13.36 -7.46 8.99
C PRO A 38 -12.16 -7.10 9.87
N ASP A 39 -12.34 -6.99 11.18
CA ASP A 39 -11.25 -6.68 12.10
C ASP A 39 -10.18 -7.76 12.17
N ASN A 40 -10.55 -9.03 11.94
CA ASN A 40 -9.61 -10.16 11.98
C ASN A 40 -8.97 -10.48 10.62
N PHE A 41 -9.55 -9.98 9.52
CA PHE A 41 -9.11 -10.33 8.16
C PHE A 41 -8.85 -9.13 7.25
N VAL A 42 -9.71 -8.11 7.24
CA VAL A 42 -9.48 -6.88 6.46
C VAL A 42 -8.26 -6.15 7.00
N ILE A 43 -8.21 -5.87 8.30
CA ILE A 43 -7.16 -5.02 8.88
C ILE A 43 -5.75 -5.60 8.64
N PRO A 44 -5.48 -6.89 8.94
CA PRO A 44 -4.16 -7.45 8.69
C PRO A 44 -3.83 -7.57 7.20
N LEU A 45 -4.82 -7.89 6.36
CA LEU A 45 -4.61 -8.06 4.92
C LEU A 45 -4.39 -6.71 4.22
N GLU A 46 -5.17 -5.69 4.57
CA GLU A 46 -5.02 -4.33 4.07
C GLU A 46 -3.63 -3.77 4.41
N THR A 47 -3.21 -3.93 5.66
CA THR A 47 -1.89 -3.45 6.13
C THR A 47 -0.77 -4.20 5.42
N ALA A 48 -0.87 -5.53 5.28
CA ALA A 48 0.14 -6.32 4.58
C ALA A 48 0.25 -5.97 3.08
N LEU A 49 -0.88 -5.74 2.40
CA LEU A 49 -0.88 -5.33 0.99
C LEU A 49 -0.30 -3.93 0.82
N THR A 50 -0.69 -3.00 1.69
CA THR A 50 -0.14 -1.64 1.76
C THR A 50 1.37 -1.66 1.92
N ASP A 51 1.88 -2.44 2.88
CA ASP A 51 3.30 -2.57 3.14
C ASP A 51 4.05 -3.18 1.96
N MET A 52 3.47 -4.19 1.31
CA MET A 52 4.08 -4.85 0.14
C MET A 52 4.18 -3.90 -1.05
N ILE A 53 3.12 -3.13 -1.34
CA ILE A 53 3.10 -2.16 -2.44
C ILE A 53 4.09 -1.02 -2.17
N LEU A 54 4.06 -0.45 -0.97
CA LEU A 54 4.92 0.68 -0.61
C LEU A 54 6.40 0.27 -0.60
N THR A 55 6.73 -0.90 -0.04
CA THR A 55 8.09 -1.45 -0.04
C THR A 55 8.59 -1.69 -1.46
N THR A 56 7.77 -2.27 -2.32
CA THR A 56 8.13 -2.54 -3.73
C THR A 56 8.36 -1.23 -4.50
N CYS A 57 7.50 -0.23 -4.29
CA CYS A 57 7.60 1.06 -4.96
C CYS A 57 8.86 1.83 -4.53
N ILE A 58 9.16 1.87 -3.23
CA ILE A 58 10.38 2.47 -2.70
C ILE A 58 11.61 1.73 -3.18
N ALA A 59 11.62 0.40 -3.13
CA ALA A 59 12.75 -0.41 -3.59
C ALA A 59 13.06 -0.16 -5.08
N CYS A 60 12.03 -0.17 -5.93
CA CYS A 60 12.15 0.11 -7.36
C CYS A 60 12.73 1.50 -7.63
N LEU A 61 12.18 2.55 -7.00
CA LEU A 61 12.66 3.93 -7.21
C LEU A 61 14.08 4.16 -6.67
N MET A 62 14.47 3.48 -5.59
CA MET A 62 15.82 3.54 -5.06
C MET A 62 16.83 2.79 -5.95
N THR A 63 16.42 1.73 -6.64
CA THR A 63 17.30 1.02 -7.60
C THR A 63 17.41 1.73 -8.95
N ALA A 64 16.42 2.56 -9.31
CA ALA A 64 16.41 3.32 -10.56
C ALA A 64 17.25 4.61 -10.52
N TYR A 65 17.71 5.02 -9.33
CA TYR A 65 18.54 6.19 -9.07
C TYR A 65 19.95 5.80 -8.65
#